data_AF-A0A8S0V0K3-F1
#
_entry.id   AF-A0A8S0V0K3-F1
#
_cell.length_a   1.000
_cell.length_b   1.000
_cell.length_c   1.000
_cell.angle_alpha   90.00
_cell.angle_beta   90.00
_cell.angle_gamma   90.00
#
_symmetry.space_group_name_H-M   'P 1'
#
loop_
_entity.id
_entity.type
_entity.pdbx_description
1 polymer ?
#
loop_
_entity_poly.entity_id
_entity_poly.type
_entity_poly.pdbx_seq_one_letter_code
_entity_poly.pdbx_strand_id
1 'polypeptide(L)'
;MRFGKVGRFIDQIIRQSGVNRRASDFKAAPLSPALLSKHGQDGSGSTGMMSLKVFALLGASGLLSCATVAYSSDEAEHGLECPSYPWPHKGILSSYDHASIRRGHQVYQQVCASCHSMSLISYRDLVGVAYTEEETKAMAAEIEVVDGPNDEGEMFTRPGKLSDRFPEPYPNEQAARFANGGAYPPDLSLITKARHNGQNYVFALLTGYRDPPAGVMIRDGLHYNPYFPGGAIAMPKMLNDGAVEYEDGIPATEAQVTSLAF
;
A
#
# COMPACT_ATOMS: atom_id res chain seq x y z
N MET A 1 -25.73 -3.88 -46.70
CA MET A 1 -26.82 -3.33 -45.84
C MET A 1 -26.91 -4.21 -44.59
N ARG A 2 -26.91 -3.75 -43.34
CA ARG A 2 -26.89 -2.39 -42.76
C ARG A 2 -25.83 -2.34 -41.63
N PHE A 3 -24.96 -1.34 -41.64
CA PHE A 3 -24.25 -0.90 -40.43
C PHE A 3 -25.04 0.22 -39.74
N GLY A 4 -24.81 0.43 -38.44
CA GLY A 4 -25.16 1.68 -37.75
C GLY A 4 -26.33 1.60 -36.77
N LYS A 5 -26.04 1.28 -35.49
CA LYS A 5 -26.91 1.66 -34.35
C LYS A 5 -26.26 1.69 -32.96
N VAL A 6 -24.94 1.93 -32.87
CA VAL A 6 -24.21 2.12 -31.59
C VAL A 6 -23.46 3.46 -31.59
N GLY A 7 -24.16 4.54 -31.95
CA GLY A 7 -23.59 5.89 -32.09
C GLY A 7 -24.53 7.01 -31.62
N ARG A 8 -25.45 6.70 -30.68
CA ARG A 8 -26.47 7.65 -30.17
C ARG A 8 -26.66 7.62 -28.65
N PHE A 9 -25.59 7.32 -27.90
CA PHE A 9 -25.62 7.40 -26.44
C PHE A 9 -24.53 8.30 -25.82
N ILE A 10 -23.53 8.71 -26.60
CA ILE A 10 -22.44 9.59 -26.13
C ILE A 10 -22.75 11.08 -26.40
N ASP A 11 -23.53 11.39 -27.44
CA ASP A 11 -23.76 12.75 -27.94
C ASP A 11 -24.74 13.59 -27.07
N GLN A 12 -25.30 13.00 -26.00
CA GLN A 12 -26.26 13.67 -25.10
C GLN A 12 -25.64 14.17 -23.78
N ILE A 13 -24.40 13.79 -23.46
CA ILE A 13 -23.72 14.23 -22.22
C ILE A 13 -22.92 15.54 -22.42
N ILE A 14 -22.49 15.83 -23.66
CA ILE A 14 -21.60 16.97 -23.96
C ILE A 14 -22.35 18.32 -24.12
N ARG A 15 -23.69 18.35 -24.01
CA ARG A 15 -24.53 19.53 -24.27
C ARG A 15 -25.16 20.23 -23.05
N GLN A 16 -24.64 20.03 -21.83
CA GLN A 16 -25.17 20.73 -20.62
C GLN A 16 -24.15 21.54 -19.80
N SER A 17 -22.93 21.77 -20.28
CA SER A 17 -21.92 22.59 -19.61
C SER A 17 -21.49 23.81 -20.44
N GLY A 18 -22.44 24.71 -20.73
CA GLY A 18 -22.17 25.96 -21.45
C GLY A 18 -23.04 27.12 -20.96
N VAL A 19 -22.40 28.28 -20.72
CA VAL A 19 -22.97 29.57 -20.25
C VAL A 19 -23.38 29.54 -18.76
N ASN A 20 -22.69 30.23 -17.84
CA ASN A 20 -22.52 31.69 -17.88
C ASN A 20 -21.30 32.16 -17.06
N ARG A 21 -20.46 33.05 -17.62
CA ARG A 21 -19.40 33.73 -16.85
C ARG A 21 -19.95 35.02 -16.23
N ARG A 22 -19.84 35.18 -14.91
CA ARG A 22 -19.80 36.49 -14.26
C ARG A 22 -18.57 36.57 -13.38
N ALA A 23 -17.77 37.61 -13.57
CA ALA A 23 -16.65 37.92 -12.70
C ALA A 23 -17.17 38.54 -11.39
N SER A 24 -16.51 38.20 -10.29
CA SER A 24 -16.65 38.88 -9.00
C SER A 24 -15.27 38.98 -8.37
N ASP A 25 -14.70 40.19 -8.40
CA ASP A 25 -13.37 40.46 -7.88
C ASP A 25 -13.30 40.27 -6.36
N PHE A 26 -12.49 39.34 -5.88
CA PHE A 26 -12.09 39.30 -4.47
C PHE A 26 -10.82 40.13 -4.26
N LYS A 27 -11.05 41.39 -3.92
CA LYS A 27 -10.02 42.38 -3.59
C LYS A 27 -9.45 42.09 -2.19
N ALA A 28 -8.12 41.96 -2.08
CA ALA A 28 -7.47 41.78 -0.79
C ALA A 28 -7.69 43.00 0.13
N ALA A 29 -7.99 42.75 1.41
CA ALA A 29 -8.14 43.79 2.43
C ALA A 29 -6.83 43.95 3.24
N PRO A 30 -6.34 45.18 3.48
CA PRO A 30 -5.09 45.40 4.21
C PRO A 30 -5.30 45.43 5.72
N LEU A 31 -4.32 44.92 6.47
CA LEU A 31 -4.16 45.18 7.91
C LEU A 31 -3.34 46.45 8.12
N SER A 32 -3.83 47.38 8.94
CA SER A 32 -3.05 48.49 9.50
C SER A 32 -3.73 49.07 10.76
N PRO A 33 -2.97 49.76 11.66
CA PRO A 33 -3.24 49.71 13.10
C PRO A 33 -3.66 51.05 13.72
N ALA A 34 -4.20 51.03 14.95
CA ALA A 34 -4.22 52.20 15.85
C ALA A 34 -4.43 51.86 17.35
N LEU A 35 -3.56 52.42 18.19
CA LEU A 35 -3.80 53.11 19.48
C LEU A 35 -4.69 52.44 20.56
N LEU A 36 -4.18 52.09 21.74
CA LEU A 36 -3.65 52.94 22.84
C LEU A 36 -4.74 53.67 23.66
N SER A 37 -4.97 53.22 24.90
CA SER A 37 -5.17 54.11 26.06
C SER A 37 -4.85 53.39 27.39
N LYS A 38 -4.63 54.16 28.46
CA LYS A 38 -3.91 53.78 29.70
C LYS A 38 -4.53 54.43 30.94
N HIS A 39 -4.76 53.64 31.99
CA HIS A 39 -4.76 54.01 33.43
C HIS A 39 -4.49 52.68 34.21
N GLY A 40 -3.67 52.57 35.26
CA GLY A 40 -3.46 53.46 36.41
C GLY A 40 -4.55 53.16 37.46
N GLN A 41 -4.34 52.92 38.76
CA GLN A 41 -3.19 52.99 39.70
C GLN A 41 -3.52 52.05 40.91
N ASP A 42 -2.69 51.67 41.90
CA ASP A 42 -1.22 51.53 42.12
C ASP A 42 -1.06 50.71 43.45
N GLY A 43 0.13 50.19 43.80
CA GLY A 43 0.31 49.45 45.08
C GLY A 43 1.72 48.95 45.42
N SER A 44 2.42 49.64 46.32
CA SER A 44 3.79 49.34 46.79
C SER A 44 3.84 48.64 48.15
N GLY A 45 4.92 47.89 48.44
CA GLY A 45 5.23 47.27 49.74
C GLY A 45 5.92 45.90 49.58
N SER A 46 7.23 45.80 49.37
CA SER A 46 8.38 46.04 50.29
C SER A 46 8.67 44.90 51.29
N THR A 47 9.94 44.47 51.27
CA THR A 47 10.73 43.80 52.35
C THR A 47 10.32 42.43 52.88
N GLY A 48 11.26 41.47 52.84
CA GLY A 48 11.13 40.17 53.53
C GLY A 48 12.14 39.07 53.16
N MET A 49 13.45 39.32 53.23
CA MET A 49 14.43 38.22 53.22
C MET A 49 14.36 37.45 54.55
N MET A 50 14.19 36.13 54.49
CA MET A 50 14.78 35.19 55.46
C MET A 50 14.99 33.83 54.79
N SER A 51 16.08 33.15 55.14
CA SER A 51 16.55 31.94 54.47
C SER A 51 16.81 30.81 55.47
N LEU A 52 16.99 29.59 54.94
CA LEU A 52 17.38 28.34 55.59
C LEU A 52 16.34 27.57 56.45
N LYS A 53 15.91 26.44 55.84
CA LYS A 53 15.93 25.05 56.37
C LYS A 53 15.10 24.69 57.62
N VAL A 54 14.27 23.65 57.46
CA VAL A 54 14.47 22.31 58.07
C VAL A 54 13.57 21.27 57.36
N PHE A 55 13.84 19.98 57.58
CA PHE A 55 13.50 18.84 56.70
C PHE A 55 12.11 18.19 56.88
N ALA A 56 11.66 17.59 55.77
CA ALA A 56 10.89 16.34 55.64
C ALA A 56 9.47 16.23 56.24
N LEU A 57 8.52 15.74 55.42
CA LEU A 57 8.07 14.33 55.46
C LEU A 57 7.04 14.02 54.34
N LEU A 58 7.15 12.81 53.78
CA LEU A 58 6.23 12.11 52.85
C LEU A 58 5.73 12.82 51.56
N GLY A 59 6.16 12.29 50.41
CA GLY A 59 5.61 12.62 49.09
C GLY A 59 6.04 11.66 47.95
N ALA A 60 6.49 10.44 48.29
CA ALA A 60 7.07 9.49 47.33
C ALA A 60 6.00 8.57 46.69
N SER A 61 4.98 9.17 46.07
CA SER A 61 3.86 8.46 45.45
C SER A 61 3.42 9.13 44.14
N GLY A 62 4.35 9.22 43.18
CA GLY A 62 4.09 9.84 41.86
C GLY A 62 4.96 9.34 40.70
N LEU A 63 5.85 8.37 40.93
CA LEU A 63 6.86 7.92 39.95
C LEU A 63 6.65 6.49 39.42
N LEU A 64 5.50 5.86 39.72
CA LEU A 64 5.20 4.48 39.33
C LEU A 64 4.06 4.32 38.30
N SER A 65 3.64 5.41 37.64
CA SER A 65 2.56 5.38 36.63
C SER A 65 3.04 5.60 35.18
N CYS A 66 4.33 5.85 34.96
CA CYS A 66 4.87 6.13 33.62
C CYS A 66 5.44 4.88 32.92
N ALA A 67 5.67 3.79 33.65
CA ALA A 67 6.36 2.60 33.13
C ALA A 67 5.46 1.66 32.30
N THR A 68 4.14 1.66 32.49
CA THR A 68 3.24 0.71 31.83
C THR A 68 2.88 1.09 30.40
N VAL A 69 2.95 2.37 30.03
CA VAL A 69 2.53 2.86 28.70
C VAL A 69 3.56 2.59 27.61
N ALA A 70 4.84 2.38 27.98
CA ALA A 70 5.94 2.20 27.03
C ALA A 70 6.02 0.78 26.43
N TYR A 71 5.53 -0.24 27.14
CA TYR A 71 5.61 -1.63 26.66
C TYR A 71 4.62 -1.91 25.52
N SER A 72 3.41 -1.35 25.57
CA SER A 72 2.40 -1.58 24.53
C SER A 72 2.69 -0.90 23.18
N SER A 73 3.52 0.15 23.18
CA SER A 73 3.99 0.77 21.93
C SER A 73 5.06 -0.07 21.23
N ASP A 74 5.99 -0.68 21.98
CA ASP A 74 7.14 -1.39 21.41
C ASP A 74 6.72 -2.61 20.58
N GLU A 75 5.74 -3.37 21.09
CA GLU A 75 5.10 -4.49 20.39
C GLU A 75 4.40 -4.05 19.08
N ALA A 76 3.81 -2.85 19.07
CA ALA A 76 3.12 -2.31 17.90
C ALA A 76 4.11 -1.81 16.83
N GLU A 77 5.21 -1.17 17.23
CA GLU A 77 6.27 -0.71 16.31
C GLU A 77 6.99 -1.88 15.64
N HIS A 78 7.30 -2.96 16.38
CA HIS A 78 7.91 -4.17 15.81
C HIS A 78 6.95 -4.99 14.95
N GLY A 79 5.66 -5.01 15.30
CA GLY A 79 4.66 -5.89 14.70
C GLY A 79 4.70 -7.30 15.30
N LEU A 80 3.57 -7.99 15.23
CA LEU A 80 3.40 -9.34 15.78
C LEU A 80 4.29 -10.35 15.05
N GLU A 81 4.94 -11.25 15.80
CA GLU A 81 5.71 -12.34 15.20
C GLU A 81 4.82 -13.28 14.36
N CYS A 82 5.30 -13.61 13.16
CA CYS A 82 4.59 -14.49 12.24
C CYS A 82 4.90 -15.97 12.56
N PRO A 83 3.90 -16.86 12.69
CA PRO A 83 4.13 -18.25 13.01
C PRO A 83 4.81 -18.99 11.85
N SER A 84 5.45 -20.13 12.13
CA SER A 84 6.16 -20.92 11.12
C SER A 84 5.23 -21.93 10.46
N TYR A 85 4.78 -21.64 9.24
CA TYR A 85 3.87 -22.53 8.50
C TYR A 85 4.62 -23.76 7.91
N PRO A 86 3.92 -24.90 7.68
CA PRO A 86 4.50 -26.13 7.14
C PRO A 86 4.48 -26.14 5.60
N TRP A 87 5.23 -25.23 4.99
CA TRP A 87 5.32 -25.10 3.52
C TRP A 87 5.85 -26.38 2.84
N PRO A 88 5.34 -26.76 1.64
CA PRO A 88 5.78 -27.97 0.95
C PRO A 88 7.28 -27.95 0.64
N HIS A 89 7.81 -26.80 0.24
CA HIS A 89 9.22 -26.53 -0.09
C HIS A 89 10.13 -26.27 1.12
N LYS A 90 9.69 -26.53 2.36
CA LYS A 90 10.49 -26.25 3.58
C LYS A 90 11.62 -27.27 3.84
N GLY A 91 11.53 -28.47 3.28
CA GLY A 91 12.48 -29.56 3.51
C GLY A 91 13.75 -29.44 2.65
N ILE A 92 14.86 -30.00 3.13
CA ILE A 92 16.17 -29.99 2.45
C ILE A 92 16.20 -30.68 1.08
N LEU A 93 15.22 -31.54 0.79
CA LEU A 93 15.02 -32.24 -0.49
C LEU A 93 13.61 -31.98 -1.04
N SER A 94 12.89 -30.99 -0.52
CA SER A 94 11.59 -30.57 -1.06
C SER A 94 11.80 -29.65 -2.27
N SER A 95 10.98 -29.84 -3.31
CA SER A 95 10.80 -28.85 -4.37
C SER A 95 9.63 -27.91 -4.07
N TYR A 96 9.47 -26.88 -4.90
CA TYR A 96 8.21 -26.15 -4.99
C TYR A 96 7.08 -27.02 -5.53
N ASP A 97 5.84 -26.67 -5.18
CA ASP A 97 4.65 -27.12 -5.90
C ASP A 97 4.45 -26.21 -7.13
N HIS A 98 4.67 -26.77 -8.32
CA HIS A 98 4.55 -26.02 -9.57
C HIS A 98 3.10 -25.66 -9.93
N ALA A 99 2.11 -26.44 -9.48
CA ALA A 99 0.70 -26.07 -9.61
C ALA A 99 0.35 -24.90 -8.68
N SER A 100 0.96 -24.86 -7.49
CA SER A 100 0.91 -23.69 -6.61
C SER A 100 1.48 -22.44 -7.27
N ILE A 101 2.67 -22.53 -7.89
CA ILE A 101 3.28 -21.38 -8.59
C ILE A 101 2.35 -20.86 -9.70
N ARG A 102 1.72 -21.73 -10.49
CA ARG A 102 0.76 -21.32 -11.55
C ARG A 102 -0.42 -20.53 -10.95
N ARG A 103 -1.08 -21.07 -9.92
CA ARG A 103 -2.19 -20.39 -9.24
C ARG A 103 -1.75 -19.09 -8.57
N GLY A 104 -0.55 -19.04 -7.98
CA GLY A 104 0.03 -17.85 -7.39
C GLY A 104 0.28 -16.73 -8.40
N HIS A 105 0.84 -17.08 -9.55
CA HIS A 105 1.02 -16.17 -10.67
C HIS A 105 -0.33 -15.62 -11.19
N GLN A 106 -1.37 -16.46 -11.28
CA GLN A 106 -2.72 -16.01 -11.61
C GLN A 106 -3.26 -14.98 -10.60
N VAL A 107 -3.08 -15.21 -9.28
CA VAL A 107 -3.45 -14.23 -8.24
C VAL A 107 -2.67 -12.92 -8.39
N TYR A 108 -1.36 -13.00 -8.66
CA TYR A 108 -0.53 -11.82 -8.93
C TYR A 108 -1.09 -11.01 -10.11
N GLN A 109 -1.37 -11.64 -11.25
CA GLN A 109 -1.89 -10.94 -12.44
C GLN A 109 -3.27 -10.31 -12.20
N GLN A 110 -4.17 -11.01 -11.52
CA GLN A 110 -5.55 -10.56 -11.34
C GLN A 110 -5.73 -9.54 -10.19
N VAL A 111 -4.88 -9.57 -9.16
CA VAL A 111 -5.05 -8.78 -7.93
C VAL A 111 -3.90 -7.82 -7.66
N CYS A 112 -2.65 -8.23 -7.86
CA CYS A 112 -1.47 -7.48 -7.40
C CYS A 112 -0.83 -6.60 -8.47
N ALA A 113 -0.83 -7.03 -9.73
CA ALA A 113 -0.13 -6.40 -10.85
C ALA A 113 -0.66 -4.99 -11.22
N SER A 114 -1.82 -4.60 -10.70
CA SER A 114 -2.38 -3.25 -10.82
C SER A 114 -1.68 -2.20 -9.95
N CYS A 115 -0.99 -2.62 -8.89
CA CYS A 115 -0.33 -1.73 -7.92
C CYS A 115 1.14 -2.08 -7.67
N HIS A 116 1.51 -3.36 -7.76
CA HIS A 116 2.86 -3.83 -7.51
C HIS A 116 3.57 -4.26 -8.79
N SER A 117 4.82 -3.81 -8.96
CA SER A 117 5.72 -4.34 -9.99
C SER A 117 6.36 -5.67 -9.57
N MET A 118 6.83 -6.41 -10.57
CA MET A 118 7.72 -7.55 -10.40
C MET A 118 8.81 -7.51 -11.48
N SER A 119 9.55 -6.39 -11.48
CA SER A 119 10.48 -5.95 -12.53
C SER A 119 11.66 -6.89 -12.82
N LEU A 120 11.98 -7.82 -11.92
CA LEU A 120 13.09 -8.76 -12.09
C LEU A 120 12.68 -10.10 -12.73
N ILE A 121 11.40 -10.30 -13.06
CA ILE A 121 10.87 -11.51 -13.71
C ILE A 121 10.50 -11.21 -15.17
N SER A 122 10.96 -12.08 -16.08
CA SER A 122 10.55 -12.09 -17.50
C SER A 122 9.54 -13.20 -17.75
N TYR A 123 8.72 -13.05 -18.79
CA TYR A 123 7.80 -14.12 -19.23
C TYR A 123 8.52 -15.46 -19.45
N ARG A 124 9.70 -15.48 -20.09
CA ARG A 124 10.54 -16.68 -20.27
C ARG A 124 10.92 -17.40 -18.97
N ASP A 125 10.87 -16.74 -17.81
CA ASP A 125 11.18 -17.37 -16.52
C ASP A 125 10.02 -18.27 -16.02
N LEU A 126 8.82 -18.16 -16.62
CA LEU A 126 7.66 -19.02 -16.36
C LEU A 126 7.68 -20.34 -17.16
N VAL A 127 8.39 -20.38 -18.29
CA VAL A 127 8.36 -21.48 -19.26
C VAL A 127 9.00 -22.73 -18.66
N GLY A 128 8.24 -23.83 -18.61
CA GLY A 128 8.68 -25.07 -17.96
C GLY A 128 8.68 -25.01 -16.43
N VAL A 129 8.26 -23.89 -15.83
CA VAL A 129 8.04 -23.75 -14.39
C VAL A 129 6.54 -23.85 -14.08
N ALA A 130 5.72 -22.96 -14.62
CA ALA A 130 4.27 -22.93 -14.34
C ALA A 130 3.39 -23.01 -15.61
N TYR A 131 3.99 -22.75 -16.78
CA TYR A 131 3.32 -22.63 -18.07
C TYR A 131 4.16 -23.26 -19.18
N THR A 132 3.52 -23.64 -20.29
CA THR A 132 4.21 -24.02 -21.53
C THR A 132 4.77 -22.80 -22.26
N GLU A 133 5.60 -23.00 -23.28
CA GLU A 133 6.09 -21.87 -24.10
C GLU A 133 4.92 -21.20 -24.84
N GLU A 134 3.97 -21.98 -25.34
CA GLU A 134 2.80 -21.50 -26.09
C GLU A 134 1.87 -20.66 -25.22
N GLU A 135 1.51 -21.14 -24.02
CA GLU A 135 0.72 -20.38 -23.04
C GLU A 135 1.41 -19.07 -22.68
N THR A 136 2.71 -19.13 -22.37
CA THR A 136 3.49 -17.97 -21.95
C THR A 136 3.66 -16.96 -23.09
N LYS A 137 3.79 -17.43 -24.34
CA LYS A 137 3.88 -16.58 -25.53
C LYS A 137 2.54 -15.91 -25.85
N ALA A 138 1.42 -16.61 -25.66
CA ALA A 138 0.09 -16.03 -25.78
C ALA A 138 -0.11 -14.91 -24.74
N MET A 139 0.15 -15.21 -23.47
CA MET A 139 0.07 -14.26 -22.35
C MET A 139 0.99 -13.04 -22.54
N ALA A 140 2.23 -13.24 -23.00
CA ALA A 140 3.14 -12.13 -23.29
C ALA A 140 2.62 -11.25 -24.45
N ALA A 141 1.92 -11.83 -25.42
CA ALA A 141 1.37 -11.08 -26.56
C ALA A 141 0.09 -10.28 -26.22
N GLU A 142 -0.52 -10.50 -25.05
CA GLU A 142 -1.66 -9.70 -24.56
C GLU A 142 -1.24 -8.30 -24.09
N ILE A 143 0.03 -8.10 -23.72
CA ILE A 143 0.54 -6.80 -23.31
C ILE A 143 1.16 -6.03 -24.47
N GLU A 144 0.98 -4.70 -24.45
CA GLU A 144 1.66 -3.76 -25.33
C GLU A 144 2.98 -3.28 -24.70
N VAL A 145 4.07 -3.39 -25.47
CA VAL A 145 5.43 -3.01 -25.05
C VAL A 145 5.99 -1.98 -26.01
N VAL A 146 6.46 -0.85 -25.47
CA VAL A 146 7.17 0.18 -26.23
C VAL A 146 8.59 -0.31 -26.58
N ASP A 147 8.97 -0.19 -27.85
CA ASP A 147 10.25 -0.62 -28.41
C ASP A 147 10.74 0.40 -29.47
N GLY A 148 11.97 0.26 -29.94
CA GLY A 148 12.59 1.13 -30.93
C GLY A 148 13.84 1.90 -30.43
N PRO A 149 14.24 2.99 -31.11
CA PRO A 149 13.54 3.63 -32.23
C PRO A 149 13.51 2.81 -33.53
N ASN A 150 12.59 3.14 -34.43
CA ASN A 150 12.53 2.64 -35.81
C ASN A 150 13.52 3.40 -36.74
N ASP A 151 13.46 3.14 -38.04
CA ASP A 151 14.26 3.79 -39.08
C ASP A 151 13.93 5.28 -39.32
N GLU A 152 12.75 5.73 -38.88
CA GLU A 152 12.36 7.15 -38.86
C GLU A 152 12.79 7.86 -37.56
N GLY A 153 13.32 7.13 -36.57
CA GLY A 153 13.76 7.66 -35.27
C GLY A 153 12.66 7.69 -34.20
N GLU A 154 11.49 7.11 -34.47
CA GLU A 154 10.32 7.11 -33.58
C GLU A 154 10.25 5.83 -32.72
N MET A 155 9.76 5.96 -31.49
CA MET A 155 9.41 4.80 -30.65
C MET A 155 8.07 4.24 -31.08
N PHE A 156 7.96 2.92 -31.18
CA PHE A 156 6.73 2.23 -31.58
C PHE A 156 6.26 1.27 -30.48
N THR A 157 5.04 0.76 -30.62
CA THR A 157 4.48 -0.24 -29.70
C THR A 157 4.30 -1.56 -30.43
N ARG A 158 4.58 -2.67 -29.75
CA ARG A 158 4.39 -4.04 -30.26
C ARG A 158 3.77 -4.95 -29.20
N PRO A 159 3.19 -6.09 -29.59
CA PRO A 159 2.91 -7.17 -28.67
C PRO A 159 4.18 -7.59 -27.90
N GLY A 160 4.01 -7.97 -26.64
CA GLY A 160 5.08 -8.50 -25.81
C GLY A 160 5.61 -9.84 -26.33
N LYS A 161 6.85 -10.16 -25.94
CA LYS A 161 7.55 -11.40 -26.29
C LYS A 161 8.14 -12.02 -25.03
N LEU A 162 8.48 -13.31 -25.09
CA LEU A 162 8.98 -14.07 -23.93
C LEU A 162 10.17 -13.42 -23.21
N SER A 163 11.04 -12.67 -23.90
CA SER A 163 12.17 -12.00 -23.25
C SER A 163 11.83 -10.70 -22.51
N ASP A 164 10.64 -10.12 -22.73
CA ASP A 164 10.21 -8.92 -22.01
C ASP A 164 9.97 -9.22 -20.51
N ARG A 165 10.05 -8.16 -19.70
CA ARG A 165 9.67 -8.19 -18.27
C ARG A 165 8.16 -8.11 -18.10
N PHE A 166 7.68 -8.45 -16.90
CA PHE A 166 6.31 -8.07 -16.53
C PHE A 166 6.16 -6.54 -16.54
N PRO A 167 4.99 -6.02 -16.94
CA PRO A 167 4.77 -4.58 -17.06
C PRO A 167 4.79 -3.91 -15.68
N GLU A 168 5.26 -2.67 -15.62
CA GLU A 168 5.20 -1.85 -14.41
C GLU A 168 3.84 -1.12 -14.35
N PRO A 169 3.12 -1.15 -13.21
CA PRO A 169 1.80 -0.50 -13.08
C PRO A 169 1.88 1.03 -13.12
N TYR A 170 3.06 1.60 -12.86
CA TYR A 170 3.30 3.04 -12.81
C TYR A 170 4.62 3.38 -13.51
N PRO A 171 4.72 4.51 -14.23
CA PRO A 171 5.93 4.89 -14.96
C PRO A 171 7.08 5.41 -14.08
N ASN A 172 6.84 5.58 -12.76
CA ASN A 172 7.83 5.98 -11.76
C ASN A 172 7.24 5.94 -10.34
N GLU A 173 8.12 6.00 -9.33
CA GLU A 173 7.75 6.04 -7.91
C GLU A 173 6.81 7.21 -7.57
N GLN A 174 6.96 8.39 -8.16
CA GLN A 174 6.12 9.55 -7.83
C GLN A 174 4.68 9.35 -8.30
N ALA A 175 4.48 8.76 -9.49
CA ALA A 175 3.17 8.36 -9.98
C ALA A 175 2.53 7.27 -9.09
N ALA A 176 3.32 6.26 -8.69
CA ALA A 176 2.89 5.21 -7.77
C ALA A 176 2.43 5.78 -6.41
N ARG A 177 3.22 6.69 -5.83
CA ARG A 177 2.88 7.38 -4.58
C ARG A 177 1.64 8.24 -4.71
N PHE A 178 1.50 8.99 -5.81
CA PHE A 178 0.31 9.81 -6.06
C PHE A 178 -0.96 8.96 -6.13
N ALA A 179 -0.91 7.82 -6.83
CA ALA A 179 -2.04 6.89 -6.94
C ALA A 179 -2.40 6.20 -5.60
N ASN A 180 -1.43 5.99 -4.71
CA ASN A 180 -1.59 5.22 -3.46
C ASN A 180 -1.48 6.10 -2.19
N GLY A 181 -2.00 7.34 -2.23
CA GLY A 181 -2.13 8.19 -1.04
C GLY A 181 -0.80 8.61 -0.38
N GLY A 182 0.30 8.60 -1.12
CA GLY A 182 1.67 8.89 -0.68
C GLY A 182 2.51 7.64 -0.37
N ALA A 183 1.88 6.48 -0.18
CA ALA A 183 2.57 5.21 0.01
C ALA A 183 3.13 4.67 -1.33
N TYR A 184 4.28 4.00 -1.29
CA TYR A 184 4.85 3.34 -2.47
C TYR A 184 4.66 1.82 -2.35
N PRO A 185 3.90 1.18 -3.24
CA PRO A 185 3.84 -0.29 -3.31
C PRO A 185 5.25 -0.83 -3.66
N PRO A 186 5.87 -1.67 -2.81
CA PRO A 186 7.18 -2.23 -3.10
C PRO A 186 7.12 -3.25 -4.24
N ASP A 187 8.20 -3.32 -5.04
CA ASP A 187 8.40 -4.39 -6.01
C ASP A 187 8.41 -5.76 -5.32
N LEU A 188 7.68 -6.73 -5.88
CA LEU A 188 7.45 -8.02 -5.26
C LEU A 188 8.51 -9.08 -5.62
N SER A 189 9.40 -8.83 -6.59
CA SER A 189 10.33 -9.84 -7.14
C SER A 189 11.24 -10.51 -6.10
N LEU A 190 11.48 -9.83 -4.97
CA LEU A 190 12.32 -10.31 -3.88
C LEU A 190 11.66 -10.13 -2.50
N ILE A 191 10.35 -9.91 -2.42
CA ILE A 191 9.68 -9.50 -1.16
C ILE A 191 9.84 -10.54 -0.03
N THR A 192 9.82 -11.83 -0.37
CA THR A 192 10.05 -12.96 0.55
C THR A 192 11.49 -13.09 1.04
N LYS A 193 12.43 -12.39 0.41
CA LYS A 193 13.84 -12.28 0.84
C LYS A 193 14.16 -10.93 1.48
N ALA A 194 13.37 -9.90 1.16
CA ALA A 194 13.53 -8.52 1.65
C ALA A 194 12.74 -8.24 2.94
N ARG A 195 12.12 -9.26 3.56
CA ARG A 195 11.40 -9.16 4.83
C ARG A 195 11.83 -10.30 5.77
N HIS A 196 11.92 -9.98 7.06
CA HIS A 196 12.19 -11.00 8.09
C HIS A 196 11.11 -12.08 8.08
N ASN A 197 11.51 -13.34 8.29
CA ASN A 197 10.65 -14.53 8.23
C ASN A 197 9.97 -14.78 6.85
N GLY A 198 10.28 -13.95 5.83
CA GLY A 198 9.97 -14.18 4.41
C GLY A 198 8.52 -14.51 4.11
N GLN A 199 8.29 -15.66 3.46
CA GLN A 199 6.95 -16.14 3.09
C GLN A 199 6.00 -16.31 4.29
N ASN A 200 6.50 -16.59 5.50
CA ASN A 200 5.65 -16.62 6.71
C ASN A 200 5.09 -15.22 7.03
N TYR A 201 5.92 -14.18 6.86
CA TYR A 201 5.50 -12.79 7.04
C TYR A 201 4.51 -12.36 5.96
N VAL A 202 4.78 -12.66 4.69
CA VAL A 202 3.88 -12.26 3.59
C VAL A 202 2.51 -12.94 3.72
N PHE A 203 2.48 -14.24 4.05
CA PHE A 203 1.24 -14.96 4.30
C PHE A 203 0.47 -14.39 5.49
N ALA A 204 1.14 -14.22 6.64
CA ALA A 204 0.51 -13.68 7.85
C ALA A 204 0.00 -12.25 7.65
N LEU A 205 0.74 -11.41 6.93
CA LEU A 205 0.32 -10.06 6.56
C LEU A 205 -0.99 -10.10 5.75
N LEU A 206 -1.05 -10.92 4.70
CA LEU A 206 -2.21 -10.95 3.81
C LEU A 206 -3.46 -11.56 4.44
N THR A 207 -3.34 -12.62 5.26
CA THR A 207 -4.48 -13.20 6.01
C THR A 207 -4.77 -12.49 7.34
N GLY A 208 -3.92 -11.56 7.78
CA GLY A 208 -3.91 -11.01 9.13
C GLY A 208 -4.77 -9.77 9.37
N TYR A 209 -5.40 -9.24 8.32
CA TYR A 209 -6.28 -8.07 8.40
C TYR A 209 -7.46 -8.31 9.35
N ARG A 210 -7.62 -7.43 10.33
CA ARG A 210 -8.66 -7.50 11.37
C ARG A 210 -9.00 -6.12 11.90
N ASP A 211 -10.06 -6.00 12.68
CA ASP A 211 -10.40 -4.75 13.36
C ASP A 211 -9.31 -4.34 14.37
N PRO A 212 -9.05 -3.03 14.55
CA PRO A 212 -8.10 -2.55 15.55
C PRO A 212 -8.59 -2.88 16.98
N PRO A 213 -7.70 -3.27 17.90
CA PRO A 213 -8.07 -3.52 19.28
C PRO A 213 -8.47 -2.21 19.98
N ALA A 214 -9.25 -2.32 21.06
CA ALA A 214 -9.77 -1.18 21.80
C ALA A 214 -8.65 -0.20 22.21
N GLY A 215 -8.81 1.07 21.83
CA GLY A 215 -7.84 2.15 22.08
C GLY A 215 -6.86 2.43 20.93
N VAL A 216 -6.77 1.56 19.92
CA VAL A 216 -5.97 1.82 18.71
C VAL A 216 -6.80 2.60 17.69
N MET A 217 -6.36 3.82 17.37
CA MET A 217 -6.96 4.66 16.35
C MET A 217 -6.10 4.65 15.08
N ILE A 218 -6.66 4.17 13.98
CA ILE A 218 -6.03 4.17 12.66
C ILE A 218 -6.40 5.48 11.94
N ARG A 219 -5.44 6.08 11.22
CA ARG A 219 -5.68 7.29 10.43
C ARG A 219 -6.45 6.96 9.15
N ASP A 220 -7.27 7.90 8.69
CA ASP A 220 -8.00 7.77 7.43
C ASP A 220 -7.06 7.40 6.27
N GLY A 221 -7.48 6.42 5.46
CA GLY A 221 -6.67 5.87 4.36
C GLY A 221 -5.63 4.81 4.78
N LEU A 222 -5.56 4.43 6.07
CA LEU A 222 -4.79 3.29 6.56
C LEU A 222 -5.73 2.19 7.08
N HIS A 223 -5.20 0.97 7.19
CA HIS A 223 -5.89 -0.23 7.65
C HIS A 223 -5.10 -0.89 8.78
N TYR A 224 -5.78 -1.48 9.76
CA TYR A 224 -5.09 -2.21 10.82
C TYR A 224 -4.58 -3.56 10.32
N ASN A 225 -3.32 -3.84 10.57
CA ASN A 225 -2.73 -5.15 10.38
C ASN A 225 -1.70 -5.42 11.49
N PRO A 226 -1.89 -6.45 12.32
CA PRO A 226 -1.03 -6.70 13.49
C PRO A 226 0.38 -7.14 13.11
N TYR A 227 0.58 -7.72 11.93
CA TYR A 227 1.88 -8.21 11.47
C TYR A 227 2.70 -7.10 10.79
N PHE A 228 2.06 -5.99 10.40
CA PHE A 228 2.76 -4.85 9.82
C PHE A 228 3.44 -4.02 10.92
N PRO A 229 4.73 -3.68 10.81
CA PRO A 229 5.40 -2.77 11.74
C PRO A 229 4.68 -1.42 11.87
N GLY A 230 4.39 -0.99 13.09
CA GLY A 230 3.55 0.17 13.40
C GLY A 230 2.03 -0.09 13.35
N GLY A 231 1.59 -1.31 13.02
CA GLY A 231 0.20 -1.76 13.05
C GLY A 231 -0.74 -1.18 11.99
N ALA A 232 -0.34 -0.14 11.25
CA ALA A 232 -1.18 0.57 10.28
C ALA A 232 -0.56 0.56 8.87
N ILE A 233 -1.21 -0.11 7.92
CA ILE A 233 -0.75 -0.29 6.54
C ILE A 233 -1.65 0.46 5.55
N ALA A 234 -1.06 1.05 4.49
CA ALA A 234 -1.81 1.78 3.46
C ALA A 234 -2.52 0.86 2.44
N MET A 235 -2.19 -0.42 2.40
CA MET A 235 -2.83 -1.41 1.55
C MET A 235 -4.11 -1.93 2.21
N PRO A 236 -5.29 -1.91 1.55
CA PRO A 236 -6.49 -2.57 2.05
C PRO A 236 -6.38 -4.11 1.97
N LYS A 237 -7.35 -4.82 2.55
CA LYS A 237 -7.45 -6.28 2.39
C LYS A 237 -7.82 -6.62 0.93
N MET A 238 -6.81 -6.97 0.13
CA MET A 238 -6.96 -7.30 -1.28
C MET A 238 -7.51 -8.72 -1.54
N LEU A 239 -7.17 -9.67 -0.66
CA LEU A 239 -7.56 -11.07 -0.80
C LEU A 239 -8.78 -11.36 0.08
N ASN A 240 -9.88 -11.72 -0.56
CA ASN A 240 -11.13 -12.15 0.07
C ASN A 240 -11.54 -13.51 -0.53
N ASP A 241 -12.39 -14.28 0.17
CA ASP A 241 -12.93 -15.53 -0.37
C ASP A 241 -13.62 -15.28 -1.73
N GLY A 242 -13.23 -16.04 -2.75
CA GLY A 242 -13.75 -15.92 -4.12
C GLY A 242 -13.22 -14.74 -4.93
N ALA A 243 -12.13 -14.09 -4.53
CA ALA A 243 -11.55 -12.96 -5.28
C ALA A 243 -10.95 -13.33 -6.65
N VAL A 244 -10.71 -14.63 -6.90
CA VAL A 244 -10.12 -15.20 -8.14
C VAL A 244 -10.85 -16.51 -8.45
N GLU A 245 -11.05 -16.85 -9.72
CA GLU A 245 -11.49 -18.19 -10.14
C GLU A 245 -10.31 -18.96 -10.75
N TYR A 246 -9.91 -20.08 -10.14
CA TYR A 246 -8.77 -20.87 -10.63
C TYR A 246 -9.11 -21.71 -11.85
N GLU A 247 -8.20 -21.75 -12.82
CA GLU A 247 -8.30 -22.58 -14.04
C GLU A 247 -8.48 -24.08 -13.75
N ASP A 248 -7.96 -24.56 -12.62
CA ASP A 248 -8.04 -25.96 -12.17
C ASP A 248 -9.30 -26.28 -11.34
N GLY A 249 -10.19 -25.30 -11.12
CA GLY A 249 -11.44 -25.45 -10.39
C GLY A 249 -11.29 -25.61 -8.87
N ILE A 250 -10.10 -25.39 -8.30
CA ILE A 250 -9.92 -25.38 -6.84
C ILE A 250 -10.66 -24.18 -6.22
N PRO A 251 -11.35 -24.34 -5.07
CA PRO A 251 -11.97 -23.23 -4.36
C PRO A 251 -10.94 -22.18 -3.92
N ALA A 252 -11.08 -20.95 -4.41
CA ALA A 252 -10.24 -19.81 -4.07
C ALA A 252 -10.64 -19.17 -2.73
N THR A 253 -10.41 -19.87 -1.62
CA THR A 253 -10.53 -19.29 -0.27
C THR A 253 -9.36 -18.35 0.04
N GLU A 254 -9.52 -17.42 0.97
CA GLU A 254 -8.49 -16.46 1.40
C GLU A 254 -7.17 -17.14 1.78
N ALA A 255 -7.26 -18.22 2.57
CA ALA A 255 -6.09 -19.01 2.96
C ALA A 255 -5.46 -19.72 1.76
N GLN A 256 -6.27 -20.23 0.83
CA GLN A 256 -5.76 -20.85 -0.40
C GLN A 256 -5.05 -19.79 -1.25
N VAL A 257 -5.71 -18.71 -1.66
CA VAL A 257 -5.10 -17.67 -2.52
C VAL A 257 -3.82 -17.08 -1.93
N THR A 258 -3.74 -16.94 -0.61
CA THR A 258 -2.56 -16.38 0.06
C THR A 258 -1.41 -17.40 0.15
N SER A 259 -1.69 -18.69 0.31
CA SER A 259 -0.67 -19.75 0.44
C SER A 259 0.11 -20.03 -0.85
N LEU A 260 -0.33 -19.47 -1.98
CA LEU A 260 0.20 -19.80 -3.31
C LEU A 260 1.03 -18.66 -3.91
N ALA A 261 0.96 -17.45 -3.36
CA ALA A 261 1.27 -16.22 -4.07
C ALA A 261 2.76 -15.78 -4.09
N PHE A 262 3.68 -16.42 -3.36
CA PHE A 262 5.07 -15.96 -3.18
C PHE A 262 6.11 -17.05 -2.89
#